data_AF-A0A956CHK8-F1
#
_entry.id   AF-A0A956CHK8-F1
#
_cell.length_a   1.000
_cell.length_b   1.000
_cell.length_c   1.000
_cell.angle_alpha   90.00
_cell.angle_beta   90.00
_cell.angle_gamma   90.00
#
_symmetry.space_group_name_H-M   'P 1'
#
loop_
_entity.id
_entity.type
_entity.pdbx_description
1 polymer ?
#
loop_
_entity_poly.entity_id
_entity_poly.type
_entity_poly.pdbx_seq_one_letter_code
_entity_poly.pdbx_strand_id
1 'polypeptide(L)'
;MNWTTGFLLATVVALSACAAERPIVDYAQFAKADPRLRPYRIGVADSVRVTVWKDPSLSTEAPVRPDGTLTVPLIGDVAAAGRTADEVREELTRRLSAYVKDAIVTVAVVEVNSYRFTVSGNVERPGMFTERSYVTVSEAVALAGGPNRFASPTDLVLIRPIVGREPTRIPIDLEAILSGAHPEQNLVVLSGDTVLVP
;
A
#
# COMPACT_ATOMS: atom_id res chain seq x y z
N MET A 1 -84.79 9.30 3.68
CA MET A 1 -84.48 9.90 2.38
C MET A 1 -83.12 10.57 2.51
N ASN A 2 -82.08 9.89 1.99
CA ASN A 2 -80.78 10.32 1.44
C ASN A 2 -80.31 11.75 1.79
N TRP A 3 -79.07 12.04 2.20
CA TRP A 3 -77.81 11.67 1.55
C TRP A 3 -76.62 11.95 2.47
N THR A 4 -75.59 11.11 2.35
CA THR A 4 -74.25 11.21 2.93
C THR A 4 -73.36 12.15 2.09
N THR A 5 -72.72 13.15 2.71
CA THR A 5 -71.63 13.91 2.07
C THR A 5 -70.30 13.57 2.74
N GLY A 6 -69.48 12.79 2.03
CA GLY A 6 -68.14 12.40 2.44
C GLY A 6 -67.13 13.53 2.20
N PHE A 7 -66.36 13.86 3.24
CA PHE A 7 -65.17 14.68 3.14
C PHE A 7 -64.00 13.81 2.67
N LEU A 8 -63.52 14.06 1.45
CA LEU A 8 -62.29 13.47 0.92
C LEU A 8 -61.07 14.17 1.54
N LEU A 9 -60.39 13.49 2.45
CA LEU A 9 -59.05 13.88 2.94
C LEU A 9 -58.02 13.52 1.86
N ALA A 10 -57.50 14.52 1.15
CA ALA A 10 -56.36 14.33 0.25
C ALA A 10 -55.06 14.35 1.07
N THR A 11 -54.58 13.17 1.49
CA THR A 11 -53.24 13.01 2.07
C THR A 11 -52.19 13.07 0.97
N VAL A 12 -51.48 14.20 0.88
CA VAL A 12 -50.27 14.34 0.07
C VAL A 12 -49.15 13.56 0.74
N VAL A 13 -48.83 12.38 0.22
CA VAL A 13 -47.65 11.60 0.63
C VAL A 13 -46.43 12.25 -0.01
N ALA A 14 -45.68 13.03 0.78
CA ALA A 14 -44.38 13.52 0.38
C ALA A 14 -43.40 12.34 0.32
N LEU A 15 -43.07 11.89 -0.89
CA LEU A 15 -41.94 11.00 -1.15
C LEU A 15 -40.65 11.77 -0.85
N SER A 16 -40.21 11.72 0.40
CA SER A 16 -38.85 12.12 0.76
C SER A 16 -37.90 11.16 0.06
N ALA A 17 -37.33 11.63 -1.04
CA ALA A 17 -36.20 10.98 -1.71
C ALA A 17 -35.06 10.91 -0.69
N CYS A 18 -34.79 9.71 -0.17
CA CYS A 18 -33.53 9.40 0.47
C CYS A 18 -32.44 9.45 -0.62
N ALA A 19 -31.97 10.64 -0.95
CA ALA A 19 -30.68 10.80 -1.59
C ALA A 19 -29.65 10.29 -0.60
N ALA A 20 -29.16 9.08 -0.81
CA ALA A 20 -28.02 8.56 -0.06
C ALA A 20 -26.82 9.46 -0.41
N GLU A 21 -26.54 10.45 0.44
CA GLU A 21 -25.31 11.23 0.35
C GLU A 21 -24.14 10.25 0.40
N ARG A 22 -23.41 10.15 -0.71
CA ARG A 22 -22.16 9.41 -0.74
C ARG A 22 -21.28 9.98 0.37
N PRO A 23 -20.74 9.17 1.29
CA PRO A 23 -19.89 9.67 2.35
C PRO A 23 -18.74 10.46 1.73
N ILE A 24 -18.56 11.70 2.16
CA ILE A 24 -17.46 12.54 1.69
C ILE A 24 -16.17 11.91 2.22
N VAL A 25 -15.43 11.27 1.33
CA VAL A 25 -14.12 10.70 1.64
C VAL A 25 -13.09 11.81 1.55
N ASP A 26 -12.43 12.14 2.66
CA ASP A 26 -11.28 13.04 2.64
C ASP A 26 -10.06 12.28 2.09
N TYR A 27 -9.75 12.46 0.82
CA TYR A 27 -8.59 11.84 0.17
C TYR A 27 -7.25 12.44 0.61
N ALA A 28 -7.23 13.68 1.11
CA ALA A 28 -6.02 14.35 1.53
C ALA A 28 -5.39 13.68 2.77
N GLN A 29 -6.21 13.05 3.62
CA GLN A 29 -5.71 12.28 4.75
C GLN A 29 -4.88 11.06 4.30
N PHE A 30 -5.27 10.42 3.20
CA PHE A 30 -4.57 9.25 2.66
C PHE A 30 -3.32 9.64 1.88
N ALA A 31 -3.31 10.81 1.24
CA ALA A 31 -2.14 11.36 0.58
C ALA A 31 -0.97 11.64 1.56
N LYS A 32 -1.26 11.98 2.83
CA LYS A 32 -0.22 12.15 3.88
C LYS A 32 0.55 10.85 4.18
N ALA A 33 -0.01 9.71 3.82
CA ALA A 33 0.62 8.40 3.98
C ALA A 33 1.48 8.02 2.75
N ASP A 34 1.74 8.93 1.81
CA ASP A 34 2.59 8.66 0.65
C ASP A 34 3.99 8.21 1.10
N PRO A 35 4.38 6.94 0.82
CA PRO A 35 5.64 6.38 1.25
C PRO A 35 6.84 6.97 0.50
N ARG A 36 6.63 7.62 -0.65
CA ARG A 36 7.68 8.27 -1.46
C ARG A 36 8.26 9.51 -0.77
N LEU A 37 7.54 10.08 0.20
CA LEU A 37 7.98 11.26 0.95
C LEU A 37 8.92 10.92 2.12
N ARG A 38 9.23 9.64 2.34
CA ARG A 38 10.02 9.17 3.48
C ARG A 38 11.11 8.20 3.01
N PRO A 39 12.21 8.05 3.76
CA PRO A 39 13.20 7.02 3.47
C PRO A 39 12.55 5.63 3.46
N TYR A 40 12.99 4.81 2.51
CA TYR A 40 12.55 3.43 2.43
C TYR A 40 12.89 2.67 3.72
N ARG A 41 11.91 1.92 4.22
CA ARG A 41 12.07 1.03 5.36
C ARG A 41 12.10 -0.39 4.84
N ILE A 42 13.17 -1.10 5.18
CA ILE A 42 13.41 -2.48 4.77
C ILE A 42 12.25 -3.34 5.28
N GLY A 43 11.69 -4.17 4.41
CA GLY A 43 10.65 -5.12 4.76
C GLY A 43 11.14 -6.56 4.72
N VAL A 44 10.30 -7.46 5.23
CA VAL A 44 10.54 -8.90 5.15
C VAL A 44 10.64 -9.34 3.68
N ALA A 45 11.58 -10.24 3.40
CA ALA A 45 11.94 -10.75 2.07
C ALA A 45 12.78 -9.82 1.17
N ASP A 46 12.99 -8.54 1.54
CA ASP A 46 13.94 -7.69 0.81
C ASP A 46 15.34 -8.28 0.83
N SER A 47 16.07 -8.15 -0.28
CA SER A 47 17.49 -8.54 -0.35
C SER A 47 18.36 -7.36 0.06
N VAL A 48 19.17 -7.55 1.10
CA VAL A 48 20.06 -6.52 1.64
C VAL A 48 21.50 -6.97 1.50
N ARG A 49 22.32 -6.11 0.88
CA ARG A 49 23.76 -6.27 0.79
C ARG A 49 24.44 -5.43 1.86
N VAL A 50 25.23 -6.09 2.68
CA VAL A 50 26.13 -5.52 3.67
C VAL A 50 27.55 -5.68 3.15
N THR A 51 28.26 -4.57 2.99
CA THR A 51 29.66 -4.57 2.59
C THR A 51 30.50 -4.02 3.73
N VAL A 52 31.50 -4.77 4.16
CA VAL A 52 32.49 -4.34 5.14
C VAL A 52 33.78 -4.02 4.40
N TRP A 53 34.22 -2.76 4.48
CA TRP A 53 35.40 -2.29 3.75
C TRP A 53 36.65 -3.05 4.19
N LYS A 54 37.47 -3.48 3.21
CA LYS A 54 38.69 -4.29 3.40
C LYS A 54 38.47 -5.66 4.06
N ASP A 55 37.23 -6.07 4.30
CA ASP A 55 36.92 -7.40 4.81
C ASP A 55 35.74 -8.04 4.06
N PRO A 56 36.00 -8.58 2.85
CA PRO A 56 34.97 -9.27 2.07
C PRO A 56 34.39 -10.50 2.78
N SER A 57 35.13 -11.11 3.72
CA SER A 57 34.68 -12.28 4.47
C SER A 57 33.54 -11.97 5.44
N LEU A 58 33.40 -10.69 5.82
CA LEU A 58 32.32 -10.18 6.66
C LEU A 58 31.20 -9.52 5.85
N SER A 59 31.37 -9.42 4.53
CA SER A 59 30.33 -8.91 3.64
C SER A 59 29.33 -10.02 3.32
N THR A 60 28.05 -9.67 3.24
CA THR A 60 26.99 -10.63 2.95
C THR A 60 25.89 -9.99 2.13
N GLU A 61 25.20 -10.79 1.33
CA GLU A 61 23.96 -10.42 0.68
C GLU A 61 22.95 -11.50 1.01
N ALA A 62 21.91 -11.10 1.74
CA ALA A 62 20.93 -12.03 2.27
C ALA A 62 19.54 -11.39 2.33
N PRO A 63 18.48 -12.19 2.18
CA PRO A 63 17.12 -11.71 2.36
C PRO A 63 16.83 -11.44 3.85
N VAL A 64 15.98 -10.45 4.12
CA VAL A 64 15.41 -10.25 5.46
C VAL A 64 14.42 -11.36 5.75
N ARG A 65 14.66 -12.08 6.86
CA ARG A 65 13.89 -13.25 7.26
C ARG A 65 12.48 -12.87 7.73
N PRO A 66 11.53 -13.83 7.83
CA PRO A 66 10.17 -13.58 8.31
C PRO A 66 10.06 -13.01 9.73
N ASP A 67 11.06 -13.24 10.57
CA ASP A 67 11.17 -12.65 11.91
C ASP A 67 11.68 -11.19 11.89
N GLY A 68 12.01 -10.67 10.71
CA GLY A 68 12.49 -9.31 10.50
C GLY A 68 14.00 -9.12 10.68
N THR A 69 14.77 -10.21 10.75
CA THR A 69 16.22 -10.16 10.96
C THR A 69 17.03 -10.39 9.68
N LEU A 70 18.23 -9.83 9.66
CA LEU A 70 19.28 -10.05 8.67
C LEU A 70 20.46 -10.73 9.37
N THR A 71 20.89 -11.89 8.85
CA THR A 71 22.04 -12.61 9.41
C THR A 71 23.34 -12.04 8.85
N VAL A 72 24.25 -11.64 9.72
CA VAL A 72 25.54 -11.04 9.36
C VAL A 72 26.69 -11.81 10.03
N PRO A 73 27.81 -12.09 9.33
CA PRO A 73 28.97 -12.78 9.92
C PRO A 73 29.45 -12.13 11.22
N LEU A 74 29.95 -12.95 12.16
CA LEU A 74 30.42 -12.60 13.52
C LEU A 74 29.38 -12.08 14.51
N ILE A 75 28.37 -11.36 14.05
CA ILE A 75 27.37 -10.74 14.93
C ILE A 75 26.00 -11.42 14.87
N GLY A 76 25.81 -12.40 13.97
CA GLY A 76 24.57 -13.17 13.87
C GLY A 76 23.40 -12.31 13.40
N ASP A 77 22.24 -12.52 14.02
CA ASP A 77 20.99 -11.88 13.59
C ASP A 77 20.89 -10.42 14.06
N VAL A 78 20.51 -9.54 13.14
CA VAL A 78 20.38 -8.10 13.34
C VAL A 78 18.99 -7.68 12.86
N ALA A 79 18.25 -6.93 13.68
CA ALA A 79 16.95 -6.42 13.29
C ALA A 79 17.08 -5.45 12.09
N ALA A 80 16.35 -5.74 11.01
CA ALA A 80 16.38 -4.97 9.77
C ALA A 80 14.98 -4.53 9.33
N ALA A 81 13.95 -5.37 9.52
CA ALA A 81 12.59 -5.02 9.14
C ALA A 81 12.09 -3.78 9.88
N GLY A 82 11.44 -2.89 9.15
CA GLY A 82 10.96 -1.59 9.64
C GLY A 82 12.06 -0.53 9.80
N ARG A 83 13.34 -0.86 9.56
CA ARG A 83 14.45 0.09 9.67
C ARG A 83 14.89 0.64 8.31
N THR A 84 15.49 1.82 8.29
CA THR A 84 16.16 2.35 7.09
C THR A 84 17.53 1.69 6.90
N ALA A 85 18.08 1.76 5.69
CA ALA A 85 19.43 1.25 5.42
C ALA A 85 20.49 1.94 6.32
N ASP A 86 20.30 3.23 6.62
CA ASP A 86 21.18 3.98 7.54
C ASP A 86 21.07 3.51 8.99
N GLU A 87 19.84 3.28 9.49
CA GLU A 87 19.61 2.75 10.84
C GLU A 87 20.25 1.35 11.00
N VAL A 88 20.17 0.51 9.97
CA VAL A 88 20.82 -0.81 9.95
C VAL A 88 22.35 -0.65 9.88
N ARG A 89 22.86 0.22 9.02
CA ARG A 89 24.31 0.51 8.90
C ARG A 89 24.91 0.90 10.24
N GLU A 90 24.29 1.83 10.96
CA GLU A 90 24.77 2.29 12.27
C GLU A 90 24.83 1.17 13.31
N GLU A 91 23.80 0.31 13.34
CA GLU A 91 23.77 -0.85 14.22
C GLU A 91 24.88 -1.86 13.88
N LEU A 92 25.08 -2.14 12.60
CA LEU A 92 26.12 -3.05 12.13
C LEU A 92 27.51 -2.51 12.45
N THR A 93 27.78 -1.23 12.18
CA THR A 93 29.05 -0.59 12.53
C THR A 93 29.34 -0.71 14.02
N ARG A 94 28.35 -0.42 14.88
CA ARG A 94 28.48 -0.53 16.33
C ARG A 94 28.79 -1.95 16.79
N ARG A 95 28.07 -2.96 16.29
CA ARG A 95 28.28 -4.37 16.68
C ARG A 95 29.59 -4.95 16.14
N LEU A 96 29.96 -4.62 14.89
CA LEU A 96 31.21 -5.08 14.27
C LEU A 96 32.45 -4.41 14.86
N SER A 97 32.34 -3.23 15.48
CA SER A 97 33.48 -2.55 16.13
C SER A 97 34.14 -3.38 17.25
N ALA A 98 33.43 -4.36 17.82
CA ALA A 98 34.00 -5.29 18.79
C ALA A 98 34.98 -6.31 18.18
N TYR A 99 34.94 -6.48 16.85
CA TYR A 99 35.70 -7.49 16.12
C TYR A 99 36.64 -6.87 15.08
N VAL A 100 36.24 -5.74 14.48
CA VAL A 100 36.96 -5.02 13.44
C VAL A 100 37.15 -3.58 13.88
N LYS A 101 38.41 -3.18 14.08
CA LYS A 101 38.75 -1.81 14.43
C LYS A 101 38.42 -0.87 13.25
N ASP A 102 37.77 0.25 13.54
CA ASP A 102 37.39 1.27 12.56
C ASP A 102 36.56 0.69 11.39
N ALA A 103 35.61 -0.20 11.71
CA ALA A 103 34.77 -0.87 10.72
C ALA A 103 33.95 0.13 9.88
N ILE A 104 34.17 0.14 8.57
CA ILE A 104 33.37 0.92 7.62
C ILE A 104 32.39 -0.04 6.94
N VAL A 105 31.10 0.17 7.20
CA VAL A 105 30.02 -0.67 6.71
C VAL A 105 29.14 0.13 5.74
N THR A 106 28.80 -0.49 4.62
CA THR A 106 27.80 0.00 3.67
C THR A 106 26.63 -0.96 3.64
N VAL A 107 25.41 -0.43 3.66
CA VAL A 107 24.18 -1.22 3.55
C VAL A 107 23.40 -0.73 2.34
N ALA A 108 23.04 -1.65 1.45
CA ALA A 108 22.25 -1.37 0.27
C ALA A 108 21.08 -2.36 0.16
N VAL A 109 19.88 -1.86 -0.10
CA VAL A 109 18.75 -2.71 -0.50
C VAL A 109 18.90 -3.00 -1.98
N VAL A 110 19.21 -4.25 -2.31
CA VAL A 110 19.46 -4.69 -3.70
C VAL A 110 18.15 -5.06 -4.40
N GLU A 111 17.25 -5.70 -3.66
CA GLU A 111 15.92 -6.07 -4.15
C GLU A 111 14.84 -5.69 -3.14
N VAL A 112 13.82 -4.99 -3.64
CA VAL A 112 12.60 -4.64 -2.89
C VAL A 112 11.56 -5.72 -3.20
N ASN A 113 11.47 -6.73 -2.33
CA ASN A 113 10.54 -7.86 -2.47
C ASN A 113 9.36 -7.76 -1.50
N SER A 114 9.48 -6.89 -0.50
CA SER A 114 8.46 -6.66 0.52
C SER A 114 7.33 -5.73 0.08
N TYR A 115 7.53 -4.95 -1.00
CA TYR A 115 6.48 -4.14 -1.61
C TYR A 115 5.67 -4.97 -2.59
N ARG A 116 4.52 -5.45 -2.10
CA ARG A 116 3.58 -6.25 -2.89
C ARG A 116 2.16 -5.74 -2.68
N PHE A 117 1.36 -5.76 -3.73
CA PHE A 117 -0.06 -5.40 -3.69
C PHE A 117 -0.85 -6.37 -4.55
N THR A 118 -2.17 -6.41 -4.35
CA THR A 118 -3.06 -7.28 -5.13
C THR A 118 -3.96 -6.43 -6.01
N VAL A 119 -4.15 -6.84 -7.26
CA VAL A 119 -5.20 -6.31 -8.13
C VAL A 119 -6.17 -7.45 -8.41
N SER A 120 -7.46 -7.23 -8.16
CA SER A 120 -8.48 -8.28 -8.21
C SER A 120 -9.75 -7.82 -8.88
N GLY A 121 -10.58 -8.78 -9.30
CA GLY A 121 -11.84 -8.53 -9.98
C GLY A 121 -11.69 -8.41 -11.49
N ASN A 122 -12.46 -7.51 -12.10
CA ASN A 122 -12.65 -7.38 -13.54
C ASN A 122 -11.51 -6.59 -14.23
N VAL A 123 -10.30 -7.13 -14.15
CA VAL A 123 -9.12 -6.68 -14.92
C VAL A 123 -8.65 -7.77 -15.87
N GLU A 124 -7.80 -7.43 -16.83
CA GLU A 124 -7.25 -8.41 -17.79
C GLU A 124 -6.36 -9.46 -17.11
N ARG A 125 -5.59 -9.07 -16.10
CA ARG A 125 -4.64 -9.92 -15.37
C ARG A 125 -4.74 -9.71 -13.85
N PRO A 126 -5.75 -10.31 -13.18
CA PRO A 126 -5.83 -10.25 -11.73
C PRO A 126 -4.71 -11.06 -11.08
N GLY A 127 -4.19 -10.61 -9.95
CA GLY A 127 -3.11 -11.29 -9.25
C GLY A 127 -2.38 -10.43 -8.23
N MET A 128 -1.33 -11.01 -7.67
CA MET A 128 -0.38 -10.31 -6.81
C MET A 128 0.76 -9.75 -7.65
N PHE A 129 1.12 -8.50 -7.39
CA PHE A 129 2.18 -7.76 -8.07
C PHE A 129 3.25 -7.38 -7.05
N THR A 130 4.51 -7.50 -7.47
CA THR A 130 5.68 -7.06 -6.71
C THR A 130 6.43 -6.07 -7.58
N GLU A 131 6.65 -4.87 -7.07
CA GLU A 131 7.28 -3.79 -7.82
C GLU A 131 8.48 -3.22 -7.07
N ARG A 132 9.40 -2.59 -7.81
CA ARG A 132 10.61 -1.98 -7.22
C ARG A 132 10.38 -0.56 -6.72
N SER A 133 9.31 0.08 -7.21
CA SER A 133 8.94 1.45 -6.90
C SER A 133 7.46 1.51 -6.56
N TYR A 134 7.10 2.41 -5.66
CA TYR A 134 5.70 2.67 -5.33
C TYR A 134 4.92 3.11 -6.56
N VAL A 135 3.71 2.59 -6.68
CA VAL A 135 2.78 2.87 -7.77
C VAL A 135 1.47 3.43 -7.22
N THR A 136 0.76 4.17 -8.06
CA THR A 136 -0.58 4.69 -7.79
C THR A 136 -1.66 3.69 -8.16
N VAL A 137 -2.91 3.94 -7.78
CA VAL A 137 -4.04 3.06 -8.12
C VAL A 137 -4.20 2.91 -9.63
N SER A 138 -4.09 3.99 -10.40
CA SER A 138 -4.20 3.91 -11.87
C SER A 138 -3.06 3.10 -12.50
N GLU A 139 -1.83 3.25 -12.00
CA GLU A 139 -0.67 2.46 -12.42
C GLU A 139 -0.83 0.98 -12.05
N ALA A 140 -1.33 0.67 -10.86
CA ALA A 140 -1.63 -0.71 -10.44
C ALA A 140 -2.65 -1.39 -11.37
N VAL A 141 -3.73 -0.68 -11.72
CA VAL A 141 -4.73 -1.19 -12.69
C VAL A 141 -4.09 -1.36 -14.08
N ALA A 142 -3.24 -0.43 -14.51
CA ALA A 142 -2.52 -0.55 -15.78
C ALA A 142 -1.56 -1.76 -15.82
N LEU A 143 -0.84 -2.04 -14.72
CA LEU A 143 0.00 -3.23 -14.57
C LEU A 143 -0.84 -4.51 -14.71
N ALA A 144 -2.06 -4.51 -14.18
CA ALA A 144 -3.03 -5.59 -14.37
C ALA A 144 -3.65 -5.65 -15.78
N GLY A 145 -3.21 -4.81 -16.71
CA GLY A 145 -3.68 -4.79 -18.11
C GLY A 145 -4.93 -3.95 -18.33
N GLY A 146 -5.37 -3.19 -17.33
CA GLY A 146 -6.56 -2.35 -17.40
C GLY A 146 -7.87 -3.07 -17.04
N PRO A 147 -8.97 -2.31 -16.90
CA PRO A 147 -10.31 -2.88 -16.69
C PRO A 147 -10.76 -3.65 -17.92
N ASN A 148 -11.38 -4.83 -17.72
CA ASN A 148 -11.96 -5.60 -18.81
C ASN A 148 -13.39 -5.10 -19.14
N ARG A 149 -14.05 -5.70 -20.14
CA ARG A 149 -15.40 -5.28 -20.60
C ARG A 149 -16.53 -5.38 -19.56
N PHE A 150 -16.32 -6.08 -18.45
CA PHE A 150 -17.29 -6.25 -17.37
C PHE A 150 -17.02 -5.36 -16.17
N ALA A 151 -15.92 -4.60 -16.20
CA ALA A 151 -15.53 -3.76 -15.10
C ALA A 151 -16.47 -2.57 -14.92
N SER A 152 -16.58 -2.09 -13.68
CA SER A 152 -17.05 -0.73 -13.38
C SER A 152 -15.88 0.17 -12.98
N PRO A 153 -15.28 0.94 -13.91
CA PRO A 153 -14.14 1.83 -13.62
C PRO A 153 -14.46 2.96 -12.62
N THR A 154 -15.73 3.25 -12.36
CA THR A 154 -16.16 4.29 -11.42
C THR A 154 -16.30 3.81 -9.98
N ASP A 155 -16.34 2.48 -9.76
CA ASP A 155 -16.66 1.87 -8.46
C ASP A 155 -15.50 1.06 -7.89
N LEU A 156 -14.25 1.39 -8.25
CA LEU A 156 -13.07 0.73 -7.68
C LEU A 156 -13.03 0.90 -6.17
N VAL A 157 -12.45 -0.08 -5.48
CA VAL A 157 -12.21 0.00 -4.04
C VAL A 157 -10.76 -0.34 -3.76
N LEU A 158 -10.03 0.61 -3.20
CA LEU A 158 -8.74 0.37 -2.57
C LEU A 158 -8.98 -0.13 -1.14
N ILE A 159 -8.62 -1.37 -0.87
CA ILE A 159 -8.72 -2.02 0.43
C ILE A 159 -7.35 -1.99 1.08
N ARG A 160 -7.23 -1.24 2.19
CA ARG A 160 -5.99 -1.08 2.95
C ARG A 160 -6.08 -1.83 4.28
N PRO A 161 -5.29 -2.89 4.48
CA PRO A 161 -5.31 -3.64 5.73
C PRO A 161 -4.77 -2.80 6.89
N ILE A 162 -5.37 -2.95 8.06
CA ILE A 162 -4.89 -2.36 9.32
C ILE A 162 -4.70 -3.48 10.33
N VAL A 163 -3.51 -3.58 10.93
CA VAL A 163 -3.20 -4.61 11.91
C VAL A 163 -4.18 -4.52 13.10
N GLY A 164 -4.90 -5.62 13.36
CA GLY A 164 -5.82 -5.73 14.48
C GLY A 164 -7.13 -4.93 14.35
N ARG A 165 -7.48 -4.46 13.15
CA ARG A 165 -8.74 -3.74 12.86
C ARG A 165 -9.31 -4.17 11.52
N GLU A 166 -10.56 -3.79 11.28
CA GLU A 166 -11.19 -3.94 9.95
C GLU A 166 -10.40 -3.16 8.89
N PRO A 167 -10.22 -3.71 7.67
CA PRO A 167 -9.57 -3.00 6.58
C PRO A 167 -10.31 -1.71 6.22
N THR A 168 -9.58 -0.65 5.95
CA THR A 168 -10.17 0.58 5.40
C THR A 168 -10.50 0.34 3.93
N ARG A 169 -11.75 0.63 3.54
CA ARG A 169 -12.21 0.59 2.16
C ARG A 169 -12.32 2.00 1.63
N ILE A 170 -11.54 2.33 0.62
CA ILE A 170 -11.45 3.66 0.01
C ILE A 170 -12.05 3.55 -1.40
N PRO A 171 -13.24 4.13 -1.65
CA PRO A 171 -13.79 4.23 -2.99
C PRO A 171 -12.84 4.98 -3.91
N ILE A 172 -12.75 4.57 -5.18
CA ILE A 172 -11.90 5.18 -6.20
C ILE A 172 -12.69 5.22 -7.51
N ASP A 173 -12.70 6.38 -8.16
CA ASP A 173 -13.21 6.57 -9.50
C ASP A 173 -12.03 6.70 -10.48
N LEU A 174 -11.77 5.63 -11.23
CA LEU A 174 -10.67 5.58 -12.19
C LEU A 174 -10.89 6.52 -13.37
N GLU A 175 -12.13 6.69 -13.84
CA GLU A 175 -12.42 7.61 -14.95
C GLU A 175 -12.19 9.06 -14.53
N ALA A 176 -12.61 9.43 -13.32
CA ALA A 176 -12.36 10.75 -12.78
C ALA A 176 -10.86 11.03 -12.55
N ILE A 177 -10.08 10.01 -12.18
CA ILE A 177 -8.61 10.10 -12.11
C ILE A 177 -8.03 10.35 -13.51
N LEU A 178 -8.39 9.53 -14.50
CA LEU A 178 -7.81 9.58 -15.84
C LEU A 178 -8.20 10.83 -16.62
N SER A 179 -9.42 11.35 -16.40
CA SER A 179 -9.89 12.60 -16.98
C SER A 179 -9.33 13.85 -16.27
N GLY A 180 -8.73 13.69 -15.09
CA GLY A 180 -8.22 14.78 -14.27
C GLY A 180 -9.31 15.53 -13.48
N ALA A 181 -10.53 15.00 -13.41
CA ALA A 181 -11.62 15.57 -12.62
C ALA A 181 -11.37 15.41 -11.10
N HIS A 182 -10.86 14.24 -10.69
CA HIS A 182 -10.56 13.92 -9.29
C HIS A 182 -9.16 13.27 -9.12
N PRO A 183 -8.08 13.98 -9.44
CA PRO A 183 -6.71 13.45 -9.35
C PRO A 183 -6.30 13.08 -7.92
N GLU A 184 -6.91 13.69 -6.90
CA GLU A 184 -6.69 13.39 -5.49
C GLU A 184 -7.04 11.95 -5.10
N GLN A 185 -7.91 11.29 -5.88
CA GLN A 185 -8.26 9.88 -5.68
C GLN A 185 -7.14 8.94 -6.14
N ASN A 186 -6.16 9.41 -6.92
CA ASN A 186 -5.06 8.58 -7.41
C ASN A 186 -3.99 8.35 -6.34
N LEU A 187 -4.40 7.67 -5.28
CA LEU A 187 -3.59 7.38 -4.11
C LEU A 187 -2.42 6.44 -4.46
N VAL A 188 -1.33 6.56 -3.71
CA VAL A 188 -0.25 5.58 -3.74
C VAL A 188 -0.70 4.29 -3.06
N VAL A 189 -0.46 3.17 -3.74
CA VAL A 189 -0.71 1.81 -3.23
C VAL A 189 0.38 1.46 -2.23
N LEU A 190 -0.03 0.96 -1.07
CA LEU A 190 0.88 0.51 -0.02
C LEU A 190 1.07 -1.00 -0.08
N SER A 191 2.14 -1.50 0.56
CA SER A 191 2.34 -2.94 0.68
C SER A 191 1.16 -3.58 1.43
N GLY A 192 0.61 -4.64 0.86
CA GLY A 192 -0.56 -5.36 1.36
C GLY A 192 -1.91 -4.80 0.91
N ASP A 193 -1.94 -3.65 0.22
CA ASP A 193 -3.19 -3.10 -0.34
C ASP A 193 -3.77 -4.06 -1.40
N THR A 194 -5.08 -4.03 -1.54
CA THR A 194 -5.82 -4.69 -2.62
C THR A 194 -6.62 -3.66 -3.40
N VAL A 195 -6.37 -3.55 -4.69
CA VAL A 195 -7.20 -2.80 -5.64
C VAL A 195 -8.25 -3.75 -6.18
N LEU A 196 -9.50 -3.57 -5.76
CA LEU A 196 -10.64 -4.31 -6.25
C LEU A 196 -11.32 -3.53 -7.37
N VAL A 197 -11.39 -4.13 -8.55
CA VAL A 197 -12.14 -3.63 -9.70
C VAL A 197 -13.41 -4.48 -9.83
N PRO A 198 -14.59 -3.96 -9.45
CA PRO A 198 -15.83 -4.72 -9.54
C PRO A 198 -16.23 -5.08 -10.96
#